data_AF-A0A6S7H428-F1
#
_entry.id   AF-A0A6S7H428-F1
#
_cell.length_a   1.000
_cell.length_b   1.000
_cell.length_c   1.000
_cell.angle_alpha   90.00
_cell.angle_beta   90.00
_cell.angle_gamma   90.00
#
_symmetry.space_group_name_H-M   'P 1'
#
loop_
_entity.id
_entity.type
_entity.pdbx_description
1 polymer ?
#
loop_
_entity_poly.entity_id
_entity_poly.type
_entity_poly.pdbx_seq_one_letter_code
_entity_poly.pdbx_strand_id
1 'polypeptide(L)'
;MNIGNELYSNLSCLAGQSFLLFTELPSQLTVFDTDFVLEHSESYGGNIIGDCSIEGYQYCVPFDRSFEMLLAEHYCAFILTIDSNAVCIFSTNDGKYKVFDSHSRDIYGRSHPQAYDDDSSPTCTTHYIKNIKDKHTLVDAIFNLVTTKIKDEIVNFEIQFLACSSELTNCGRKRIMKKHRQNYINDFIEPALKKQKLDTKQMKYKTMAKEKKQKLLAKNMNYKETMSKEQKQKVRENKRVKYEAMDQSKKEELLANKMNYKETMSKEQKQKVRENKRVMYEAMDQSKKEELLAKNMNYKETMSKEQKQKVRENKRIKYEAMDQSKKEELLAKNMNYK
;
A
#
# COMPACT_ATOMS: atom_id res chain seq x y z
N MET A 1 -12.21 -8.78 -1.35
CA MET A 1 -12.82 -8.79 -2.70
C MET A 1 -12.18 -7.89 -3.73
N ASN A 2 -12.11 -6.55 -3.62
CA ASN A 2 -11.79 -5.68 -4.77
C ASN A 2 -10.61 -6.13 -5.67
N ILE A 3 -9.46 -6.49 -5.08
CA ILE A 3 -8.29 -6.98 -5.84
C ILE A 3 -8.59 -8.31 -6.56
N GLY A 4 -9.28 -9.23 -5.89
CA GLY A 4 -9.70 -10.50 -6.48
C GLY A 4 -10.74 -10.31 -7.58
N ASN A 5 -11.68 -9.37 -7.41
CA ASN A 5 -12.67 -9.06 -8.45
C ASN A 5 -12.01 -8.42 -9.68
N GLU A 6 -11.06 -7.51 -9.49
CA GLU A 6 -10.31 -6.89 -10.58
C GLU A 6 -9.47 -7.94 -11.33
N LEU A 7 -8.76 -8.79 -10.60
CA LEU A 7 -8.03 -9.93 -11.18
C LEU A 7 -8.98 -10.82 -11.99
N TYR A 8 -10.10 -11.23 -11.39
CA TYR A 8 -11.10 -12.07 -12.05
C TYR A 8 -11.66 -11.42 -13.32
N SER A 9 -12.06 -10.14 -13.27
CA SER A 9 -12.60 -9.43 -14.44
C SER A 9 -11.59 -9.36 -15.58
N ASN A 10 -10.32 -9.13 -15.26
CA ASN A 10 -9.25 -9.12 -16.27
C ASN A 10 -9.05 -10.51 -16.88
N LEU A 11 -8.94 -11.56 -16.05
CA LEU A 11 -8.74 -12.92 -16.53
C LEU A 11 -9.95 -13.42 -17.34
N SER A 12 -11.18 -13.17 -16.88
CA SER A 12 -12.42 -13.52 -17.58
C SER A 12 -12.54 -12.83 -18.93
N CYS A 13 -12.16 -11.55 -19.01
CA CYS A 13 -12.11 -10.83 -20.28
C CYS A 13 -11.07 -11.43 -21.25
N LEU A 14 -9.89 -11.83 -20.74
CA LEU A 14 -8.82 -12.42 -21.56
C LEU A 14 -9.17 -13.83 -22.04
N ALA A 15 -9.78 -14.64 -21.18
CA ALA A 15 -10.20 -16.00 -21.47
C ALA A 15 -11.49 -16.06 -22.30
N GLY A 16 -12.30 -15.00 -22.30
CA GLY A 16 -13.58 -14.96 -23.00
C GLY A 16 -14.67 -15.83 -22.35
N GLN A 17 -14.51 -16.22 -21.09
CA GLN A 17 -15.42 -17.10 -20.38
C GLN A 17 -15.81 -16.60 -18.99
N SER A 18 -17.00 -17.00 -18.56
CA SER A 18 -17.60 -16.60 -17.27
C SER A 18 -17.22 -17.51 -16.10
N PHE A 19 -16.54 -18.63 -16.35
CA PHE A 19 -15.94 -19.47 -15.33
C PHE A 19 -14.49 -19.66 -15.73
N LEU A 20 -13.58 -19.55 -14.77
CA LEU A 20 -12.15 -19.65 -15.03
C LEU A 20 -11.63 -21.04 -14.69
N LEU A 21 -10.72 -21.54 -15.51
CA LEU A 21 -9.90 -22.71 -15.23
C LEU A 21 -8.66 -22.29 -14.44
N PHE A 22 -8.10 -23.23 -13.69
CA PHE A 22 -6.85 -22.98 -12.95
C PHE A 22 -5.67 -22.59 -13.85
N THR A 23 -5.66 -23.06 -15.09
CA THR A 23 -4.65 -22.71 -16.11
C THR A 23 -4.65 -21.23 -16.50
N GLU A 24 -5.69 -20.48 -16.13
CA GLU A 24 -5.81 -19.05 -16.41
C GLU A 24 -5.27 -18.19 -15.28
N LEU A 25 -4.93 -18.79 -14.13
CA LEU A 25 -4.24 -18.08 -13.07
C LEU A 25 -2.80 -17.77 -13.50
N PRO A 26 -2.33 -16.53 -13.34
CA PRO A 26 -0.98 -16.16 -13.72
C PRO A 26 0.04 -16.74 -12.74
N SER A 27 1.19 -17.18 -13.24
CA SER A 27 2.32 -17.64 -12.41
C SER A 27 3.01 -16.51 -11.63
N GLN A 28 2.72 -15.25 -11.95
CA GLN A 28 3.24 -14.09 -11.23
C GLN A 28 2.15 -13.03 -11.07
N LEU A 29 2.02 -12.49 -9.86
CA LEU A 29 1.04 -11.47 -9.53
C LEU A 29 1.68 -10.35 -8.72
N THR A 30 1.52 -9.10 -9.17
CA THR A 30 1.91 -7.94 -8.36
C THR A 30 0.73 -7.48 -7.51
N VAL A 31 0.84 -7.61 -6.19
CA VAL A 31 -0.16 -7.11 -5.23
C VAL A 31 0.50 -6.18 -4.23
N PHE A 32 -0.02 -4.96 -4.09
CA PHE A 32 0.52 -3.94 -3.18
C PHE A 32 1.99 -3.59 -3.44
N ASP A 33 2.35 -3.37 -4.72
CA ASP A 33 3.73 -3.08 -5.16
C ASP A 33 4.72 -4.20 -4.78
N THR A 34 4.23 -5.42 -4.65
CA THR A 34 5.04 -6.60 -4.35
C THR A 34 4.72 -7.70 -5.34
N ASP A 35 5.76 -8.27 -5.93
CA ASP A 35 5.64 -9.41 -6.81
C ASP A 35 5.54 -10.70 -5.99
N PHE A 36 4.53 -11.49 -6.32
CA PHE A 36 4.32 -12.83 -5.81
C PHE A 36 4.46 -13.81 -6.96
N VAL A 37 5.17 -14.90 -6.72
CA VAL A 37 5.24 -16.04 -7.64
C VAL A 37 4.27 -17.09 -7.14
N LEU A 38 3.44 -17.58 -8.05
CA LEU A 38 2.48 -18.64 -7.83
C LEU A 38 2.99 -19.90 -8.52
N GLU A 39 3.21 -20.94 -7.73
CA GLU A 39 3.54 -22.27 -8.18
C GLU A 39 2.32 -23.16 -7.99
N HIS A 40 1.94 -23.84 -9.06
CA HIS A 40 0.77 -24.70 -9.13
C HIS A 40 1.21 -26.16 -9.08
N SER A 41 0.51 -26.98 -8.31
CA SER A 41 0.63 -28.44 -8.47
C SER A 41 -0.13 -28.90 -9.72
N GLU A 42 0.07 -30.17 -10.06
CA GLU A 42 -0.90 -30.90 -10.88
C GLU A 42 -2.29 -30.87 -10.23
N SER A 43 -3.34 -30.88 -11.07
CA SER A 43 -4.73 -30.96 -10.61
C SER A 43 -5.10 -32.41 -10.30
N TYR A 44 -5.64 -32.64 -9.10
CA TYR A 44 -6.23 -33.92 -8.73
C TYR A 44 -7.74 -33.79 -8.86
N GLY A 45 -8.40 -34.82 -9.39
CA GLY A 45 -9.84 -34.83 -9.54
C GLY A 45 -10.44 -36.19 -9.28
N GLY A 46 -11.76 -36.25 -9.18
CA GLY A 46 -12.46 -37.49 -8.94
C GLY A 46 -13.87 -37.26 -8.42
N ASN A 47 -14.46 -38.31 -7.85
CA ASN A 47 -15.75 -38.24 -7.18
C ASN A 47 -15.54 -38.14 -5.67
N ILE A 48 -16.29 -37.25 -5.01
CA ILE A 48 -16.33 -37.15 -3.55
C ILE A 48 -17.03 -38.36 -2.95
N ILE A 49 -18.04 -38.90 -3.64
CA ILE A 49 -18.83 -40.06 -3.21
C ILE A 49 -18.41 -41.28 -4.03
N GLY A 50 -17.84 -42.29 -3.37
CA GLY A 50 -17.45 -43.56 -4.00
C GLY A 50 -16.01 -43.58 -4.51
N ASP A 51 -15.60 -44.72 -5.06
CA ASP A 51 -14.28 -44.90 -5.65
C ASP A 51 -14.25 -44.31 -7.08
N CYS A 52 -13.16 -43.61 -7.40
CA CYS A 52 -12.95 -43.00 -8.71
C CYS A 52 -11.56 -43.33 -9.28
N SER A 53 -10.87 -44.32 -8.70
CA SER A 53 -9.54 -44.70 -9.14
C SER A 53 -9.57 -45.25 -10.57
N ILE A 54 -8.81 -44.64 -11.47
CA ILE A 54 -8.64 -45.11 -12.85
C ILE A 54 -7.25 -45.73 -12.97
N GLU A 55 -7.18 -47.00 -13.39
CA GLU A 55 -5.92 -47.71 -13.54
C GLU A 55 -4.99 -46.98 -14.55
N GLY A 56 -3.75 -46.74 -14.13
CA GLY A 56 -2.76 -46.00 -14.92
C GLY A 56 -2.88 -44.47 -14.88
N TYR A 57 -3.85 -43.90 -14.15
CA TYR A 57 -4.02 -42.45 -14.05
C TYR A 57 -3.93 -41.95 -12.60
N GLN A 58 -2.76 -41.45 -12.21
CA GLN A 58 -2.41 -41.13 -10.82
C GLN A 58 -3.13 -39.89 -10.23
N TYR A 59 -3.81 -39.09 -11.06
CA TYR A 59 -4.47 -37.86 -10.64
C TYR A 59 -5.99 -38.01 -10.49
N CYS A 60 -6.54 -39.19 -10.79
CA CYS A 60 -7.94 -39.54 -10.54
C CYS A 60 -8.00 -40.48 -9.34
N VAL A 61 -8.15 -39.92 -8.14
CA VAL A 61 -8.11 -40.66 -6.88
C VAL A 61 -9.18 -40.13 -5.91
N PRO A 62 -9.65 -40.95 -4.95
CA PRO A 62 -10.65 -40.50 -3.97
C PRO A 62 -10.26 -39.21 -3.23
N PHE A 63 -11.28 -38.44 -2.82
CA PHE A 63 -11.08 -37.11 -2.24
C PHE A 63 -10.18 -37.11 -1.01
N ASP A 64 -10.38 -38.07 -0.09
CA ASP A 64 -9.55 -38.23 1.09
C ASP A 64 -8.09 -38.48 0.72
N ARG A 65 -7.85 -39.36 -0.26
CA ARG A 65 -6.51 -39.70 -0.75
C ARG A 65 -5.81 -38.53 -1.42
N SER A 66 -6.53 -37.82 -2.30
CA SER A 66 -6.06 -36.57 -2.91
C SER A 66 -5.58 -35.63 -1.81
N PHE A 67 -6.42 -35.40 -0.81
CA PHE A 67 -6.10 -34.52 0.31
C PHE A 67 -4.84 -34.96 1.08
N GLU A 68 -4.61 -36.26 1.28
CA GLU A 68 -3.40 -36.73 1.97
C GLU A 68 -2.13 -36.54 1.16
N MET A 69 -2.17 -36.90 -0.12
CA MET A 69 -1.02 -36.79 -1.02
C MET A 69 -0.51 -35.35 -1.05
N LEU A 70 -1.44 -34.42 -1.01
CA LEU A 70 -1.13 -33.02 -1.22
C LEU A 70 -0.65 -32.31 0.05
N LEU A 71 -1.01 -32.80 1.24
CA LEU A 71 -0.35 -32.41 2.49
C LEU A 71 1.09 -32.92 2.59
N ALA A 72 1.39 -34.06 1.96
CA ALA A 72 2.74 -34.61 1.94
C ALA A 72 3.70 -33.77 1.09
N GLU A 73 3.19 -33.02 0.12
CA GLU A 73 3.97 -32.12 -0.76
C GLU A 73 4.26 -30.74 -0.16
N HIS A 74 3.99 -30.52 1.14
CA HIS A 74 4.28 -29.30 1.89
C HIS A 74 3.56 -28.01 1.42
N TYR A 75 2.48 -28.15 0.65
CA TYR A 75 1.66 -26.99 0.31
C TYR A 75 0.84 -26.49 1.50
N CYS A 76 0.78 -25.17 1.68
CA CYS A 76 0.02 -24.53 2.75
C CYS A 76 -1.36 -24.03 2.31
N ALA A 77 -1.67 -24.07 1.01
CA ALA A 77 -2.92 -23.57 0.43
C ALA A 77 -3.31 -24.31 -0.84
N PHE A 78 -4.60 -24.43 -1.08
CA PHE A 78 -5.17 -25.05 -2.27
C PHE A 78 -6.55 -24.47 -2.60
N ILE A 79 -6.96 -24.66 -3.84
CA ILE A 79 -8.29 -24.33 -4.32
C ILE A 79 -9.01 -25.65 -4.58
N LEU A 80 -10.18 -25.79 -3.98
CA LEU A 80 -11.09 -26.91 -4.18
C LEU A 80 -12.28 -26.40 -4.96
N THR A 81 -12.51 -27.00 -6.12
CA THR A 81 -13.71 -26.80 -6.93
C THR A 81 -14.61 -28.01 -6.76
N ILE A 82 -15.84 -27.77 -6.33
CA ILE A 82 -16.93 -28.75 -6.35
C ILE A 82 -17.97 -28.22 -7.31
N ASP A 83 -18.17 -28.93 -8.42
CA ASP A 83 -18.92 -28.46 -9.60
C ASP A 83 -18.43 -27.09 -10.11
N SER A 84 -19.17 -26.02 -9.83
CA SER A 84 -18.85 -24.65 -10.23
C SER A 84 -18.44 -23.75 -9.05
N ASN A 85 -18.39 -24.30 -7.83
CA ASN A 85 -18.07 -23.55 -6.63
C ASN A 85 -16.61 -23.77 -6.24
N ALA A 86 -15.81 -22.72 -6.34
CA ALA A 86 -14.42 -22.72 -5.90
C ALA A 86 -14.29 -22.15 -4.48
N VAL A 87 -13.59 -22.87 -3.61
CA VAL A 87 -13.21 -22.40 -2.28
C VAL A 87 -11.70 -22.50 -2.11
N CYS A 88 -11.10 -21.53 -1.42
CA CYS A 88 -9.69 -21.58 -1.07
C CYS A 88 -9.54 -22.13 0.34
N ILE A 89 -8.67 -23.10 0.55
CA ILE A 89 -8.40 -23.69 1.85
C ILE A 89 -6.92 -23.58 2.14
N PHE A 90 -6.56 -23.16 3.34
CA PHE A 90 -5.16 -23.04 3.73
C PHE A 90 -4.91 -23.50 5.16
N SER A 91 -3.77 -24.15 5.37
CA SER A 91 -3.29 -24.60 6.68
C SER A 91 -2.62 -23.45 7.43
N THR A 92 -2.86 -23.37 8.72
CA THR A 92 -2.20 -22.44 9.63
C THR A 92 -1.06 -23.12 10.37
N ASN A 93 -0.12 -22.32 10.88
CA ASN A 93 1.06 -22.82 11.58
C ASN A 93 0.74 -23.65 12.84
N ASP A 94 -0.47 -23.55 13.38
CA ASP A 94 -0.97 -24.35 14.51
C ASP A 94 -1.72 -25.62 14.07
N GLY A 95 -1.56 -26.04 12.82
CA GLY A 95 -2.14 -27.29 12.28
C GLY A 95 -3.63 -27.23 11.98
N LYS A 96 -4.23 -26.04 12.03
CA LYS A 96 -5.66 -25.82 11.72
C LYS A 96 -5.83 -25.47 10.26
N TYR A 97 -7.07 -25.54 9.78
CA TYR A 97 -7.43 -25.16 8.43
C TYR A 97 -8.39 -23.98 8.44
N LYS A 98 -8.24 -23.12 7.44
CA LYS A 98 -9.14 -22.01 7.14
C LYS A 98 -9.69 -22.17 5.75
N VAL A 99 -11.01 -22.18 5.65
CA VAL A 99 -11.74 -22.21 4.38
C VAL A 99 -12.20 -20.80 4.07
N PHE A 100 -11.83 -20.25 2.92
CA PHE A 100 -12.29 -18.98 2.37
C PHE A 100 -13.25 -19.25 1.22
N ASP A 101 -14.50 -18.83 1.40
CA ASP A 101 -15.53 -18.88 0.38
C ASP A 101 -15.98 -17.44 0.02
N SER A 102 -15.80 -17.08 -1.25
CA SER A 102 -16.21 -15.79 -1.81
C SER A 102 -17.72 -15.65 -2.03
N HIS A 103 -18.44 -16.76 -2.09
CA HIS A 103 -19.89 -16.81 -2.37
C HIS A 103 -20.74 -16.79 -1.10
N SER A 104 -20.13 -17.03 0.07
CA SER A 104 -20.83 -17.05 1.36
C SER A 104 -21.61 -15.77 1.66
N ARG A 105 -22.91 -15.83 1.41
CA ARG A 105 -23.92 -14.82 1.71
C ARG A 105 -25.03 -15.46 2.55
N ASP A 106 -25.64 -14.68 3.43
CA ASP A 106 -26.86 -15.07 4.11
C ASP A 106 -28.03 -15.13 3.12
N ILE A 107 -29.18 -15.61 3.61
CA ILE A 107 -30.42 -15.74 2.81
C ILE A 107 -30.93 -14.42 2.22
N TYR A 108 -30.38 -13.28 2.64
CA TYR A 108 -30.70 -11.95 2.13
C TYR A 108 -29.60 -11.38 1.22
N GLY A 109 -28.64 -12.21 0.81
CA GLY A 109 -27.52 -11.81 -0.05
C GLY A 109 -26.46 -10.96 0.65
N ARG A 110 -26.56 -10.77 1.97
CA ARG A 110 -25.61 -10.00 2.79
C ARG A 110 -24.49 -10.93 3.26
N SER A 111 -23.31 -10.39 3.45
CA SER A 111 -22.19 -11.16 4.01
C SER A 111 -22.51 -11.61 5.46
N HIS A 112 -22.29 -12.90 5.78
CA HIS A 112 -22.80 -13.55 7.00
C HIS A 112 -22.33 -12.85 8.31
N PRO A 113 -23.18 -12.68 9.36
CA PRO A 113 -22.90 -11.82 10.52
C PRO A 113 -22.01 -12.40 11.63
N GLN A 114 -21.54 -13.65 11.52
CA GLN A 114 -20.88 -14.35 12.65
C GLN A 114 -19.41 -13.92 12.92
N ALA A 115 -19.04 -12.70 12.51
CA ALA A 115 -17.76 -12.06 12.81
C ALA A 115 -17.91 -10.79 13.68
N TYR A 116 -19.09 -10.57 14.28
CA TYR A 116 -19.41 -9.40 15.10
C TYR A 116 -19.14 -9.57 16.61
N ASP A 117 -18.26 -10.48 17.01
CA ASP A 117 -17.74 -10.51 18.38
C ASP A 117 -16.39 -9.79 18.45
N ASP A 118 -16.40 -8.49 18.16
CA ASP A 118 -15.62 -7.48 18.89
C ASP A 118 -15.96 -6.07 18.36
N ASP A 119 -16.29 -5.20 19.30
CA ASP A 119 -16.91 -3.90 19.13
C ASP A 119 -16.05 -2.89 18.32
N SER A 120 -16.72 -2.08 17.49
CA SER A 120 -16.23 -0.87 16.78
C SER A 120 -15.35 -0.98 15.50
N SER A 121 -15.97 -1.21 14.34
CA SER A 121 -15.62 -0.57 13.04
C SER A 121 -16.56 -1.03 11.92
N PRO A 122 -16.95 -0.16 10.95
CA PRO A 122 -17.64 -0.61 9.74
C PRO A 122 -16.61 -1.26 8.81
N THR A 123 -16.33 -2.54 8.97
CA THR A 123 -15.45 -3.30 8.07
C THR A 123 -16.25 -4.20 7.14
N CYS A 124 -16.25 -3.81 5.86
CA CYS A 124 -15.84 -4.64 4.72
C CYS A 124 -16.33 -6.11 4.76
N THR A 125 -17.44 -6.35 4.05
CA THR A 125 -17.88 -7.64 3.46
C THR A 125 -17.25 -8.89 4.09
N THR A 126 -17.93 -9.48 5.07
CA THR A 126 -17.54 -10.72 5.74
C THR A 126 -17.55 -11.91 4.77
N HIS A 127 -16.39 -12.52 4.58
CA HIS A 127 -16.22 -13.77 3.85
C HIS A 127 -16.24 -14.88 4.90
N TYR A 128 -16.87 -16.02 4.63
CA TYR A 128 -16.93 -17.11 5.60
C TYR A 128 -15.54 -17.72 5.75
N ILE A 129 -14.92 -17.52 6.92
CA ILE A 129 -13.70 -18.20 7.32
C ILE A 129 -14.07 -19.23 8.37
N LYS A 130 -14.20 -20.50 7.97
CA LYS A 130 -14.37 -21.60 8.94
C LYS A 130 -13.00 -22.01 9.46
N ASN A 131 -12.82 -21.92 10.78
CA ASN A 131 -11.65 -22.50 11.44
C ASN A 131 -11.95 -23.97 11.75
N ILE A 132 -11.16 -24.88 11.19
CA ILE A 132 -11.32 -26.32 11.38
C ILE A 132 -10.07 -26.86 12.08
N LYS A 133 -10.28 -27.67 13.11
CA LYS A 133 -9.23 -28.06 14.05
C LYS A 133 -8.15 -28.93 13.41
N ASP A 134 -8.56 -29.86 12.57
CA ASP A 134 -7.70 -30.88 12.00
C ASP A 134 -8.22 -31.33 10.62
N LYS A 135 -7.38 -32.10 9.92
CA LYS A 135 -7.65 -32.64 8.58
C LYS A 135 -8.91 -33.50 8.55
N HIS A 136 -9.06 -34.42 9.50
CA HIS A 136 -10.19 -35.36 9.51
C HIS A 136 -11.51 -34.60 9.61
N THR A 137 -11.59 -33.65 10.52
CA THR A 137 -12.75 -32.77 10.68
C THR A 137 -13.05 -31.96 9.40
N LEU A 138 -12.02 -31.57 8.63
CA LEU A 138 -12.21 -30.85 7.36
C LEU A 138 -12.78 -31.77 6.28
N VAL A 139 -12.20 -32.96 6.10
CA VAL A 139 -12.67 -33.96 5.14
C VAL A 139 -14.11 -34.36 5.47
N ASP A 140 -14.39 -34.66 6.74
CA ASP A 140 -15.73 -34.98 7.22
C ASP A 140 -16.71 -33.81 6.99
N ALA A 141 -16.27 -32.57 7.22
CA ALA A 141 -17.12 -31.41 7.00
C ALA A 141 -17.49 -31.21 5.52
N ILE A 142 -16.55 -31.49 4.60
CA ILE A 142 -16.79 -31.42 3.16
C ILE A 142 -17.70 -32.58 2.72
N PHE A 143 -17.40 -33.81 3.17
CA PHE A 143 -18.20 -34.99 2.86
C PHE A 143 -19.65 -34.85 3.34
N ASN A 144 -19.85 -34.38 4.58
CA ASN A 144 -21.18 -34.09 5.12
C ASN A 144 -21.88 -32.95 4.36
N LEU A 145 -21.16 -31.91 3.96
CA LEU A 145 -21.74 -30.82 3.17
C LEU A 145 -22.29 -31.35 1.84
N VAL A 146 -21.49 -32.15 1.14
CA VAL A 146 -21.84 -32.73 -0.16
C VAL A 146 -23.03 -33.66 0.01
N THR A 147 -22.94 -34.66 0.89
CA THR A 147 -24.02 -35.65 1.09
C THR A 147 -25.34 -35.07 1.62
N THR A 148 -25.32 -33.98 2.40
CA THR A 148 -26.55 -33.39 2.96
C THR A 148 -27.16 -32.29 2.08
N LYS A 149 -26.36 -31.56 1.32
CA LYS A 149 -26.82 -30.40 0.53
C LYS A 149 -26.86 -30.65 -0.97
N ILE A 150 -25.97 -31.50 -1.49
CA ILE A 150 -25.87 -31.85 -2.90
C ILE A 150 -26.45 -33.26 -3.01
N LYS A 151 -27.70 -33.37 -3.47
CA LYS A 151 -28.44 -34.64 -3.54
C LYS A 151 -28.12 -35.45 -4.81
N ASP A 152 -26.90 -35.31 -5.32
CA ASP A 152 -26.48 -35.94 -6.56
C ASP A 152 -25.64 -37.20 -6.27
N GLU A 153 -25.84 -38.24 -7.08
CA GLU A 153 -25.13 -39.51 -6.93
C GLU A 153 -23.65 -39.42 -7.34
N ILE A 154 -23.30 -38.40 -8.14
CA ILE A 154 -21.95 -38.16 -8.63
C ILE A 154 -21.61 -36.70 -8.37
N VAL A 155 -20.63 -36.45 -7.51
CA VAL A 155 -20.17 -35.10 -7.19
C VAL A 155 -18.69 -35.01 -7.50
N ASN A 156 -18.38 -34.35 -8.60
CA ASN A 156 -17.01 -34.20 -9.07
C ASN A 156 -16.30 -33.12 -8.28
N PHE A 157 -15.04 -33.39 -7.95
CA PHE A 157 -14.14 -32.39 -7.42
C PHE A 157 -12.91 -32.24 -8.30
N GLU A 158 -12.35 -31.04 -8.25
CA GLU A 158 -10.99 -30.76 -8.69
C GLU A 158 -10.27 -30.00 -7.57
N ILE A 159 -9.04 -30.38 -7.27
CA ILE A 159 -8.21 -29.73 -6.27
C ILE A 159 -6.83 -29.42 -6.87
N GLN A 160 -6.42 -28.17 -6.75
CA GLN A 160 -5.11 -27.70 -7.19
C GLN A 160 -4.42 -26.88 -6.09
N PHE A 161 -3.13 -27.11 -5.90
CA PHE A 161 -2.35 -26.50 -4.84
C PHE A 161 -1.69 -25.24 -5.33
N LEU A 162 -1.55 -24.30 -4.41
CA LEU A 162 -0.97 -23.01 -4.67
C LEU A 162 0.13 -22.75 -3.65
N ALA A 163 1.38 -22.81 -4.09
CA ALA A 163 2.49 -22.24 -3.34
C ALA A 163 2.66 -20.78 -3.77
N CYS A 164 2.68 -19.88 -2.78
CA CYS A 164 2.86 -18.46 -3.01
C CYS A 164 4.15 -18.01 -2.34
N SER A 165 5.13 -17.62 -3.15
CA SER A 165 6.42 -17.12 -2.67
C SER A 165 6.56 -15.62 -2.98
N SER A 166 7.32 -14.92 -2.14
CA SER A 166 7.74 -13.54 -2.39
C SER A 166 8.96 -13.21 -1.54
N GLU A 167 9.74 -12.23 -1.99
CA GLU A 167 10.91 -11.71 -1.25
C GLU A 167 10.55 -11.04 0.08
N LEU A 168 9.25 -10.86 0.36
CA LEU A 168 8.78 -10.27 1.60
C LEU A 168 8.94 -11.22 2.78
N THR A 169 9.57 -10.71 3.83
CA THR A 169 9.48 -11.31 5.16
C THR A 169 8.03 -11.31 5.68
N ASN A 170 7.71 -12.24 6.58
CA ASN A 170 6.41 -12.26 7.26
C ASN A 170 6.08 -10.95 7.99
N CYS A 171 7.10 -10.27 8.54
CA CYS A 171 6.96 -8.94 9.12
C CYS A 171 6.60 -7.88 8.05
N GLY A 172 7.23 -7.96 6.88
CA GLY A 172 6.91 -7.15 5.70
C GLY A 172 5.46 -7.33 5.26
N ARG A 173 5.01 -8.59 5.09
CA ARG A 173 3.62 -8.94 4.75
C ARG A 173 2.63 -8.34 5.74
N LYS A 174 2.84 -8.53 7.05
CA LYS A 174 2.00 -7.95 8.12
C LYS A 174 1.94 -6.42 8.05
N ARG A 175 3.07 -5.75 7.77
CA ARG A 175 3.14 -4.28 7.65
C ARG A 175 2.35 -3.78 6.43
N ILE A 176 2.50 -4.42 5.28
CA ILE A 176 1.77 -4.07 4.05
C ILE A 176 0.26 -4.27 4.25
N MET A 177 -0.15 -5.42 4.80
CA MET A 177 -1.55 -5.69 5.14
C MET A 177 -2.14 -4.63 6.08
N LYS A 178 -1.40 -4.25 7.12
CA LYS A 178 -1.84 -3.20 8.05
C LYS A 178 -1.99 -1.84 7.37
N LYS A 179 -1.03 -1.48 6.50
CA LYS A 179 -1.08 -0.23 5.73
C LYS A 179 -2.30 -0.21 4.80
N HIS A 180 -2.55 -1.30 4.08
CA HIS A 180 -3.69 -1.41 3.18
C HIS A 180 -5.03 -1.30 3.93
N ARG A 181 -5.21 -2.05 5.02
CA ARG A 181 -6.42 -1.94 5.87
C ARG A 181 -6.61 -0.51 6.36
N GLN A 182 -5.53 0.15 6.80
CA GLN A 182 -5.61 1.53 7.28
C GLN A 182 -5.98 2.51 6.17
N ASN A 183 -5.48 2.32 4.95
CA ASN A 183 -5.82 3.16 3.80
C ASN A 183 -7.29 2.98 3.42
N TYR A 184 -7.76 1.75 3.27
CA TYR A 184 -9.18 1.45 3.02
C TYR A 184 -10.07 2.11 4.08
N ILE A 185 -9.78 1.88 5.36
CA ILE A 185 -10.51 2.53 6.46
C ILE A 185 -10.45 4.05 6.33
N ASN A 186 -9.30 4.63 5.99
CA ASN A 186 -9.21 6.06 5.77
C ASN A 186 -10.03 6.52 4.57
N ASP A 187 -10.24 5.74 3.52
CA ASP A 187 -11.01 6.24 2.37
C ASP A 187 -12.51 6.32 2.72
N PHE A 188 -13.03 5.37 3.48
CA PHE A 188 -14.46 5.27 3.84
C PHE A 188 -14.87 5.96 5.16
N ILE A 189 -13.92 6.39 5.99
CA ILE A 189 -14.26 7.13 7.22
C ILE A 189 -14.78 8.54 6.88
N GLU A 190 -15.82 8.98 7.59
CA GLU A 190 -16.34 10.34 7.56
C GLU A 190 -15.26 11.42 7.82
N PRO A 191 -15.30 12.56 7.10
CA PRO A 191 -14.35 13.66 7.26
C PRO A 191 -14.17 14.14 8.72
N ALA A 192 -15.24 14.14 9.52
CA ALA A 192 -15.21 14.54 10.92
C ALA A 192 -14.32 13.62 11.78
N LEU A 193 -14.48 12.31 11.61
CA LEU A 193 -13.71 11.30 12.36
C LEU A 193 -12.24 11.25 11.90
N LYS A 194 -11.97 11.54 10.62
CA LYS A 194 -10.60 11.78 10.11
C LYS A 194 -9.93 12.95 10.82
N LYS A 195 -10.64 14.07 10.93
CA LYS A 195 -10.16 15.27 11.62
C LYS A 195 -9.91 14.98 13.11
N GLN A 196 -10.85 14.34 13.79
CA GLN A 196 -10.70 13.93 15.20
C GLN A 196 -9.48 13.03 15.43
N LYS A 197 -9.24 12.02 14.56
CA LYS A 197 -8.05 11.15 14.63
C LYS A 197 -6.75 11.94 14.42
N LEU A 198 -6.75 12.92 13.52
CA LEU A 198 -5.59 13.78 13.29
C LEU A 198 -5.33 14.68 14.51
N ASP A 199 -6.36 15.32 15.05
CA ASP A 199 -6.28 16.18 16.23
C ASP A 199 -5.79 15.40 17.44
N THR A 200 -6.27 14.16 17.62
CA THR A 200 -5.79 13.25 18.68
C THR A 200 -4.31 12.94 18.51
N LYS A 201 -3.83 12.68 17.28
CA LYS A 201 -2.39 12.46 17.01
C LYS A 201 -1.58 13.72 17.29
N GLN A 202 -2.06 14.89 16.88
CA GLN A 202 -1.41 16.16 17.16
C GLN A 202 -1.34 16.44 18.65
N MET A 203 -2.42 16.19 19.39
CA MET A 203 -2.48 16.39 20.84
C MET A 203 -1.53 15.44 21.56
N LYS A 204 -1.53 14.15 21.20
CA LYS A 204 -0.56 13.16 21.72
C LYS A 204 0.88 13.59 21.46
N TYR A 205 1.17 14.16 20.29
CA TYR A 205 2.50 14.69 20.01
C TYR A 205 2.78 15.95 20.84
N LYS A 206 1.84 16.89 20.97
CA LYS A 206 2.00 18.10 21.80
C LYS A 206 2.29 17.75 23.26
N THR A 207 1.55 16.81 23.85
CA THR A 207 1.70 16.37 25.25
C THR A 207 2.84 15.38 25.48
N MET A 208 3.49 14.89 24.42
CA MET A 208 4.61 13.96 24.54
C MET A 208 5.83 14.61 25.21
N ALA A 209 6.45 13.87 26.13
CA ALA A 209 7.69 14.25 26.80
C ALA A 209 8.81 14.59 25.80
N LYS A 210 9.63 15.59 26.15
CA LYS A 210 10.69 16.14 25.28
C LYS A 210 11.68 15.07 24.81
N GLU A 211 12.06 14.13 25.69
CA GLU A 211 12.96 13.02 25.36
C GLU A 211 12.35 12.06 24.32
N LYS A 212 11.06 11.72 24.47
CA LYS A 212 10.36 10.87 23.49
C LYS A 212 10.25 11.58 22.13
N LYS A 213 10.02 12.89 22.11
CA LYS A 213 10.05 13.70 20.87
C LYS A 213 11.43 13.67 20.22
N GLN A 214 12.50 13.85 20.99
CA GLN A 214 13.87 13.80 20.47
C GLN A 214 14.22 12.42 19.92
N LYS A 215 13.88 11.33 20.63
CA LYS A 215 14.07 9.95 20.14
C LYS A 215 13.29 9.70 18.84
N LEU A 216 12.07 10.20 18.73
CA LEU A 216 11.27 10.08 17.50
C LEU A 216 11.89 10.85 16.33
N LEU A 217 12.38 12.07 16.58
CA LEU A 217 13.08 12.88 15.59
C LEU A 217 14.38 12.20 15.12
N ALA A 218 15.19 11.68 16.05
CA ALA A 218 16.41 10.94 15.74
C ALA A 218 16.12 9.68 14.89
N LYS A 219 15.07 8.92 15.24
CA LYS A 219 14.64 7.75 14.46
C LYS A 219 14.23 8.13 13.03
N ASN A 220 13.53 9.25 12.87
CA ASN A 220 13.14 9.77 11.56
C ASN A 220 14.31 10.30 10.74
N MET A 221 15.33 10.89 11.39
CA MET A 221 16.55 11.35 10.74
C MET A 221 17.37 10.16 10.23
N ASN A 222 17.61 9.18 11.11
CA ASN A 222 18.32 7.95 10.77
C ASN A 222 17.62 7.19 9.63
N TYR A 223 16.29 7.08 9.66
CA TYR A 223 15.51 6.51 8.55
C TYR A 223 15.74 7.25 7.21
N LYS A 224 15.83 8.58 7.22
CA LYS A 224 16.10 9.36 6.01
C LYS A 224 17.53 9.21 5.52
N GLU A 225 18.49 9.09 6.43
CA GLU A 225 19.91 8.89 6.12
C GLU A 225 20.12 7.51 5.49
N THR A 226 19.55 6.47 6.08
CA THR A 226 19.65 5.06 5.63
C THR A 226 18.89 4.73 4.34
N MET A 227 17.99 5.60 3.87
CA MET A 227 17.29 5.37 2.58
C MET A 227 18.23 5.45 1.38
N SER A 228 18.06 4.53 0.43
CA SER A 228 18.77 4.53 -0.86
C SER A 228 18.40 5.76 -1.72
N LYS A 229 19.20 6.03 -2.75
CA LYS A 229 18.90 7.09 -3.74
C LYS A 229 17.58 6.80 -4.49
N GLU A 230 17.32 5.56 -4.93
CA GLU A 230 16.04 5.23 -5.59
C GLU A 230 14.84 5.40 -4.64
N GLN A 231 14.97 4.97 -3.38
CA GLN A 231 13.88 5.12 -2.40
C GLN A 231 13.55 6.60 -2.14
N LYS A 232 14.58 7.45 -2.05
CA LYS A 232 14.42 8.91 -1.93
C LYS A 232 13.73 9.50 -3.17
N GLN A 233 14.05 9.00 -4.36
CA GLN A 233 13.43 9.43 -5.62
C GLN A 233 11.97 9.00 -5.71
N LYS A 234 11.64 7.74 -5.43
CA LYS A 234 10.25 7.23 -5.37
C LYS A 234 9.38 8.05 -4.42
N VAL A 235 9.91 8.43 -3.25
CA VAL A 235 9.16 9.28 -2.30
C VAL A 235 8.91 10.69 -2.83
N ARG A 236 9.84 11.26 -3.60
CA ARG A 236 9.65 12.58 -4.23
C ARG A 236 8.62 12.49 -5.35
N GLU A 237 8.70 11.45 -6.16
CA GLU A 237 7.78 11.19 -7.26
C GLU A 237 6.34 11.01 -6.76
N ASN A 238 6.13 10.18 -5.73
CA ASN A 238 4.82 10.00 -5.13
C ASN A 238 4.22 11.30 -4.57
N LYS A 239 5.06 12.21 -4.07
CA LYS A 239 4.60 13.55 -3.64
C LYS A 239 4.23 14.43 -4.82
N ARG A 240 4.97 14.35 -5.93
CA ARG A 240 4.69 15.09 -7.16
C ARG A 240 3.36 14.64 -7.76
N VAL A 241 3.18 13.34 -7.98
CA VAL A 241 1.93 12.76 -8.52
C VAL A 241 0.74 13.13 -7.64
N LYS A 242 0.87 13.04 -6.32
CA LYS A 242 -0.20 13.44 -5.39
C LYS A 242 -0.51 14.93 -5.46
N TYR A 243 0.50 15.78 -5.68
CA TYR A 243 0.29 17.22 -5.85
C TYR A 243 -0.39 17.52 -7.18
N GLU A 244 0.03 16.88 -8.26
CA GLU A 244 -0.55 17.05 -9.59
C GLU A 244 -2.03 16.64 -9.62
N ALA A 245 -2.37 15.53 -8.97
CA ALA A 245 -3.74 15.00 -8.84
C ALA A 245 -4.66 15.81 -7.90
N MET A 246 -4.15 16.80 -7.15
CA MET A 246 -5.00 17.65 -6.32
C MET A 246 -5.76 18.68 -7.15
N ASP A 247 -6.98 18.98 -6.71
CA ASP A 247 -7.75 20.11 -7.22
C ASP A 247 -7.05 21.46 -6.97
N GLN A 248 -7.42 22.46 -7.76
CA GLN A 248 -6.80 23.78 -7.74
C GLN A 248 -6.98 24.49 -6.38
N SER A 249 -8.12 24.30 -5.72
CA SER A 249 -8.42 24.90 -4.42
C SER A 249 -7.46 24.42 -3.34
N LYS A 250 -7.20 23.10 -3.25
CA LYS A 250 -6.21 22.53 -2.32
C LYS A 250 -4.78 22.98 -2.63
N LYS A 251 -4.44 23.17 -3.91
CA LYS A 251 -3.11 23.68 -4.30
C LYS A 251 -2.91 25.11 -3.82
N GLU A 252 -3.93 25.95 -3.95
CA GLU A 252 -3.94 27.34 -3.46
C GLU A 252 -3.90 27.42 -1.94
N GLU A 253 -4.66 26.56 -1.23
CA GLU A 253 -4.60 26.44 0.23
C GLU A 253 -3.19 26.07 0.73
N LEU A 254 -2.53 25.12 0.07
CA LEU A 254 -1.14 24.74 0.37
C LEU A 254 -0.16 25.90 0.17
N LEU A 255 -0.36 26.71 -0.88
CA LEU A 255 0.45 27.90 -1.14
C LEU A 255 0.20 28.97 -0.07
N ALA A 256 -1.05 29.23 0.29
CA ALA A 256 -1.43 30.18 1.33
C ALA A 256 -0.84 29.77 2.69
N ASN A 257 -0.96 28.50 3.08
CA ASN A 257 -0.37 27.97 4.31
C ASN A 257 1.16 28.11 4.34
N LYS A 258 1.83 27.93 3.20
CA LYS A 258 3.28 28.13 3.08
C LYS A 258 3.69 29.59 3.20
N MET A 259 2.87 30.52 2.70
CA MET A 259 3.09 31.96 2.82
C MET A 259 2.84 32.42 4.26
N ASN A 260 1.71 32.02 4.84
CA ASN A 260 1.35 32.32 6.23
C ASN A 260 2.42 31.80 7.22
N TYR A 261 2.93 30.58 7.01
CA TYR A 261 4.05 30.06 7.81
C TYR A 261 5.30 30.95 7.73
N LYS A 262 5.64 31.49 6.55
CA LYS A 262 6.79 32.39 6.40
C LYS A 262 6.55 33.75 7.05
N GLU A 263 5.32 34.25 7.00
CA GLU A 263 4.94 35.54 7.60
C GLU A 263 4.98 35.45 9.12
N THR A 264 4.37 34.41 9.69
CA THR A 264 4.30 34.14 11.14
C THR A 264 5.62 33.73 11.79
N MET A 265 6.67 33.41 11.01
CA MET A 265 7.99 33.14 11.59
C MET A 265 8.59 34.36 12.29
N SER A 266 9.14 34.15 13.49
CA SER A 266 9.87 35.19 14.24
C SER A 266 11.12 35.65 13.49
N LYS A 267 11.65 36.83 13.87
CA LYS A 267 12.91 37.34 13.33
C LYS A 267 14.07 36.36 13.59
N GLU A 268 14.17 35.75 14.79
CA GLU A 268 15.23 34.76 15.06
C GLU A 268 15.06 33.49 14.22
N GLN A 269 13.84 33.00 14.02
CA GLN A 269 13.59 31.82 13.18
C GLN A 269 13.99 32.08 11.72
N LYS A 270 13.64 33.26 11.19
CA LYS A 270 14.06 33.71 9.85
C LYS A 270 15.58 33.79 9.73
N GLN A 271 16.27 34.29 10.76
CA GLN A 271 17.73 34.38 10.79
C GLN A 271 18.38 32.99 10.86
N LYS A 272 17.89 32.10 11.71
CA LYS A 272 18.39 30.72 11.82
C LYS A 272 18.26 29.92 10.51
N VAL A 273 17.17 30.14 9.76
CA VAL A 273 17.01 29.53 8.43
C VAL A 273 18.02 30.08 7.42
N ARG A 274 18.35 31.38 7.47
CA ARG A 274 19.38 31.97 6.60
C ARG A 274 20.77 31.44 6.95
N GLU A 275 21.07 31.36 8.23
CA GLU A 275 22.33 30.82 8.74
C GLU A 275 22.54 29.37 8.30
N ASN A 276 21.53 28.51 8.51
CA ASN A 276 21.59 27.12 8.07
C ASN A 276 21.81 26.98 6.56
N LYS A 277 21.22 27.88 5.75
CA LYS A 277 21.45 27.89 4.30
C LYS A 277 22.88 28.33 3.95
N ARG A 278 23.44 29.29 4.68
CA ARG A 278 24.82 29.74 4.49
C ARG A 278 25.80 28.61 4.80
N VAL A 279 25.65 27.97 5.96
CA VAL A 279 26.49 26.83 6.38
C VAL A 279 26.39 25.67 5.38
N MET A 280 25.18 25.34 4.92
CA MET A 280 25.00 24.32 3.87
C MET A 280 25.71 24.67 2.55
N TYR A 281 25.67 25.95 2.15
CA TYR A 281 26.33 26.40 0.94
C TYR A 281 27.85 26.39 1.11
N GLU A 282 28.38 26.84 2.24
CA GLU A 282 29.80 26.82 2.57
C GLU A 282 30.36 25.39 2.54
N ALA A 283 29.65 24.45 3.16
CA ALA A 283 30.01 23.02 3.22
C ALA A 283 29.83 22.24 1.90
N MET A 284 29.26 22.86 0.87
CA MET A 284 29.01 22.21 -0.41
C MET A 284 30.30 22.13 -1.24
N ASP A 285 30.49 21.00 -1.95
CA ASP A 285 31.59 20.86 -2.91
C ASP A 285 31.45 21.84 -4.08
N GLN A 286 32.58 22.12 -4.73
CA GLN A 286 32.66 23.13 -5.79
C GLN A 286 31.79 22.79 -7.00
N SER A 287 31.71 21.51 -7.37
CA SER A 287 30.89 21.05 -8.50
C SER A 287 29.40 21.32 -8.30
N LYS A 288 28.87 21.04 -7.09
CA LYS A 288 27.47 21.35 -6.77
C LYS A 288 27.21 22.85 -6.66
N LYS A 289 28.19 23.65 -6.22
CA LYS A 289 28.07 25.13 -6.23
C LYS A 289 27.92 25.65 -7.65
N GLU A 290 28.73 25.15 -8.57
CA GLU A 290 28.67 25.50 -10.00
C GLU A 290 27.36 25.05 -10.66
N GLU A 291 26.89 23.84 -10.36
CA GLU A 291 25.57 23.35 -10.84
C GLU A 291 24.42 24.25 -10.35
N LEU A 292 24.49 24.73 -9.10
CA LEU A 292 23.49 25.60 -8.50
C LEU A 292 23.51 27.01 -9.11
N LEU A 293 24.71 27.51 -9.46
CA LEU A 293 24.87 28.74 -10.23
C LEU A 293 24.29 28.61 -11.64
N ALA A 294 24.57 27.51 -12.35
CA ALA A 294 24.04 27.24 -13.68
C ALA A 294 22.50 27.16 -13.68
N LYS A 295 21.90 26.46 -12.70
CA LYS A 295 20.44 26.42 -12.52
C LYS A 295 19.84 27.80 -12.27
N ASN A 296 20.51 28.63 -11.47
CA ASN A 296 20.06 30.01 -11.21
C ASN A 296 20.18 30.91 -12.45
N MET A 297 21.19 30.72 -13.29
CA MET A 297 21.35 31.44 -14.55
C MET A 297 20.26 31.05 -15.54
N ASN A 298 20.03 29.75 -15.74
CA ASN A 298 18.97 29.24 -16.59
C ASN A 298 17.57 29.72 -16.12
N TYR A 299 17.31 29.70 -14.81
CA TYR A 299 16.07 30.26 -14.26
C TYR A 299 15.90 31.76 -14.60
N LYS A 300 16.97 32.56 -14.51
CA LYS A 300 16.91 33.98 -14.88
C LYS A 300 16.70 34.18 -16.38
N GLU A 301 17.28 33.34 -17.22
CA GLU A 301 17.12 33.39 -18.68
C GLU A 301 15.69 33.06 -19.08
N THR A 302 15.14 31.97 -18.53
CA THR A 302 13.78 31.46 -18.80
C THR A 302 12.65 32.30 -18.18
N MET A 303 12.94 33.24 -17.28
CA MET A 303 11.91 34.16 -16.76
C MET A 303 11.31 35.05 -17.85
N SER A 304 9.99 35.24 -17.78
CA SER A 304 9.26 36.15 -18.68
C SER A 304 9.67 37.61 -18.47
N LYS A 305 9.42 38.47 -19.47
CA LYS A 305 9.71 39.91 -19.38
C LYS A 305 9.00 40.57 -18.19
N GLU A 306 7.75 40.20 -17.92
CA GLU A 306 6.97 40.71 -16.79
C GLU A 306 7.52 40.25 -15.43
N GLN A 307 7.97 39.00 -15.31
CA GLN A 307 8.60 38.49 -14.09
C GLN A 307 9.92 39.21 -13.81
N LYS A 308 10.73 39.45 -14.86
CA LYS A 308 11.97 40.25 -14.78
C LYS A 308 11.68 41.68 -14.33
N GLN A 309 10.61 42.30 -14.82
CA GLN A 309 10.20 43.65 -14.43
C GLN A 309 9.73 43.71 -12.97
N LYS A 310 8.90 42.76 -12.51
CA LYS A 310 8.48 42.67 -11.09
C LYS A 310 9.68 42.50 -10.13
N VAL A 311 10.68 41.72 -10.52
CA VAL A 311 11.90 41.55 -9.72
C VAL A 311 12.72 42.84 -9.65
N ARG A 312 12.82 43.61 -10.75
CA ARG A 312 13.49 44.92 -10.76
C ARG A 312 12.75 45.93 -9.89
N GLU A 313 11.43 45.99 -10.01
CA GLU A 313 10.60 46.90 -9.21
C GLU A 313 10.71 46.59 -7.71
N ASN A 314 10.64 45.31 -7.32
CA ASN A 314 10.85 44.91 -5.93
C ASN A 314 12.24 45.25 -5.39
N LYS A 315 13.28 45.17 -6.22
CA LYS A 315 14.63 45.62 -5.83
C LYS A 315 14.67 47.14 -5.65
N ARG A 316 14.00 47.90 -6.52
CA ARG A 316 13.93 49.37 -6.44
C ARG A 316 13.23 49.82 -5.16
N ILE A 317 12.03 49.29 -4.88
CA ILE A 317 11.26 49.56 -3.66
C ILE A 317 12.10 49.23 -2.41
N LYS A 318 12.79 48.09 -2.41
CA LYS A 318 13.64 47.68 -1.28
C LYS A 318 14.86 48.59 -1.12
N TYR A 319 15.42 49.11 -2.21
CA TYR A 319 16.51 50.09 -2.17
C TYR A 319 16.03 51.43 -1.65
N GLU A 320 14.90 51.93 -2.13
CA GLU A 320 14.28 53.18 -1.65
C GLU A 320 14.00 53.14 -0.14
N ALA A 321 13.49 51.99 0.35
CA ALA A 321 13.18 51.76 1.76
C ALA A 321 14.40 51.53 2.69
N MET A 322 15.64 51.45 2.17
CA MET A 322 16.84 51.34 3.01
C MET A 322 17.25 52.70 3.59
N ASP A 323 17.82 52.65 4.80
CA ASP A 323 18.50 53.80 5.40
C ASP A 323 19.77 54.18 4.61
N GLN A 324 20.22 55.42 4.80
CA GLN A 324 21.32 56.01 4.04
C GLN A 324 22.64 55.25 4.23
N SER A 325 22.91 54.77 5.45
CA SER A 325 24.11 54.00 5.78
C SER A 325 24.17 52.65 5.01
N LYS A 326 23.05 51.93 4.93
CA LYS A 326 22.97 50.69 4.13
C LYS A 326 23.07 50.94 2.64
N LYS A 327 22.58 52.07 2.14
CA LYS A 327 22.71 52.47 0.72
C LYS A 327 24.18 52.71 0.37
N GLU A 328 24.90 53.43 1.22
CA GLU A 328 26.33 53.71 1.07
C GLU A 328 27.18 52.44 1.15
N GLU A 329 26.88 51.51 2.07
CA GLU A 329 27.58 50.21 2.17
C GLU A 329 27.38 49.36 0.90
N LEU A 330 26.18 49.40 0.31
CA LEU A 330 25.85 48.69 -0.93
C LEU A 330 26.57 49.29 -2.15
N LEU A 331 26.67 50.63 -2.22
CA LEU A 331 27.42 51.34 -3.25
C LEU A 331 28.92 51.03 -3.13
N ALA A 332 29.47 51.02 -1.93
CA ALA A 332 30.87 50.67 -1.68
C ALA A 332 31.19 49.22 -2.09
N LYS A 333 30.31 48.25 -1.78
CA LYS A 333 30.47 46.86 -2.24
C LYS A 333 30.42 46.71 -3.75
N ASN A 334 29.61 47.51 -4.45
CA ASN A 334 29.53 47.45 -5.91
C ASN A 334 30.72 48.13 -6.61
N MET A 335 31.36 49.12 -5.97
CA MET A 335 32.57 49.78 -6.49
C MET A 335 33.81 48.89 -6.41
N ASN A 336 33.87 47.93 -5.47
CA ASN A 336 34.97 46.96 -5.34
C ASN A 336 34.92 45.78 -6.33
N TYR A 337 33.96 45.75 -7.27
CA TYR A 337 33.80 44.70 -8.30
C TYR A 337 33.96 45.21 -9.74
N LYS A 338 34.47 46.44 -9.92
CA LYS A 338 35.02 46.91 -11.20
C LYS A 338 36.53 46.81 -11.14
#